data_AF-A0AA36JHJ4-F1
#
_entry.id   AF-A0AA36JHJ4-F1
#
_cell.length_a   1.000
_cell.length_b   1.000
_cell.length_c   1.000
_cell.angle_alpha   90.00
_cell.angle_beta   90.00
_cell.angle_gamma   90.00
#
_symmetry.space_group_name_H-M   'P 1'
#
loop_
_entity.id
_entity.type
_entity.pdbx_description
1 polymer ?
#
loop_
_entity_poly.entity_id
_entity_poly.type
_entity_poly.pdbx_seq_one_letter_code
_entity_poly.pdbx_strand_id
1 'polypeptide(L)'
;MRRPPQPESTDALECLRAKAKEVWSEENVPPWVARAFGKESVKKGDAEGGVELAFSELLNVPKPQEFLWAFVEAAVAMAKIPTMIIDEANIAFPNPNGNGDSESKRDAALRALATFVAMTKESCQASIILTASDFAFPYGLETLGFNKYDALKTIVIPEVERDPMLDLLTEWGLPRDVAEEFYMIFGGNILLCQQAIDKLLEQLQLGAKDSFDPFRVRGTEGLAGLAKDPLTREHLENLARQGWSPIEEGSADRETESQKGARIIAKKNFGGVINSETTTFLDQGLKDDMFSNRSTTQVLIPATSYLRNCIKVYVDACEPSSLEAMC
;
A
#
# COMPACT_ATOMS: atom_id res chain seq x y z
N MET A 1 -10.65 17.40 10.99
CA MET A 1 -10.69 16.67 9.70
C MET A 1 -12.13 16.27 9.36
N ARG A 2 -12.66 16.68 8.18
CA ARG A 2 -13.89 16.08 7.67
C ARG A 2 -13.51 14.72 7.09
N ARG A 3 -13.97 13.63 7.72
CA ARG A 3 -13.86 12.30 7.11
C ARG A 3 -14.59 12.35 5.76
N PRO A 4 -14.09 11.65 4.72
CA PRO A 4 -14.92 11.36 3.55
C PRO A 4 -16.27 10.82 4.03
N PRO A 5 -17.38 11.14 3.35
CA PRO A 5 -18.65 10.49 3.67
C PRO A 5 -18.41 8.98 3.69
N GLN A 6 -18.81 8.32 4.78
CA GLN A 6 -18.70 6.88 4.84
C GLN A 6 -19.51 6.31 3.67
N PRO A 7 -18.95 5.39 2.88
CA PRO A 7 -19.71 4.78 1.81
C PRO A 7 -20.92 4.06 2.43
N GLU A 8 -22.08 4.18 1.78
CA GLU A 8 -23.33 3.58 2.25
C GLU A 8 -23.27 2.04 2.25
N SER A 9 -22.29 1.45 1.56
CA SER A 9 -21.96 0.02 1.57
C SER A 9 -20.44 -0.22 1.54
N THR A 10 -19.99 -1.30 2.18
CA THR A 10 -18.60 -1.80 2.07
C THR A 10 -18.42 -2.84 0.96
N ASP A 11 -19.49 -3.24 0.28
CA ASP A 11 -19.43 -4.18 -0.84
C ASP A 11 -19.01 -3.44 -2.12
N ALA A 12 -17.88 -3.84 -2.70
CA ALA A 12 -17.30 -3.19 -3.87
C ALA A 12 -18.23 -3.28 -5.10
N LEU A 13 -18.97 -4.39 -5.24
CA LEU A 13 -19.89 -4.57 -6.35
C LEU A 13 -21.11 -3.69 -6.16
N GLU A 14 -21.65 -3.53 -4.95
CA GLU A 14 -22.72 -2.56 -4.64
C GLU A 14 -22.29 -1.12 -4.89
N CYS A 15 -21.08 -0.73 -4.50
CA CYS A 15 -20.55 0.62 -4.77
C CYS A 15 -20.42 0.90 -6.28
N LEU A 16 -19.87 -0.05 -7.02
CA LEU A 16 -19.73 0.03 -8.47
C LEU A 16 -21.09 0.09 -9.16
N ARG A 17 -22.04 -0.70 -8.68
CA ARG A 17 -23.44 -0.71 -9.12
C ARG A 17 -24.16 0.61 -8.86
N ALA A 18 -23.99 1.20 -7.68
CA ALA A 18 -24.52 2.51 -7.36
C ALA A 18 -23.94 3.58 -8.30
N LYS A 19 -22.62 3.55 -8.54
CA LYS A 19 -21.99 4.50 -9.46
C LYS A 19 -22.42 4.31 -10.90
N ALA A 20 -22.62 3.07 -11.32
CA ALA A 20 -23.12 2.76 -12.65
C ALA A 20 -24.53 3.33 -12.89
N LYS A 21 -25.41 3.33 -11.88
CA LYS A 21 -26.74 3.99 -11.96
C LYS A 21 -26.65 5.49 -12.23
N GLU A 22 -25.63 6.16 -11.71
CA GLU A 22 -25.43 7.59 -11.96
C GLU A 22 -24.88 7.89 -13.37
N VAL A 23 -24.14 6.93 -13.95
CA VAL A 23 -23.36 7.13 -15.18
C VAL A 23 -24.09 6.60 -16.42
N TRP A 24 -24.85 5.52 -16.28
CA TRP A 24 -25.56 4.88 -17.37
C TRP A 24 -26.86 5.61 -17.73
N SER A 25 -27.11 5.70 -19.03
CA SER A 25 -28.24 6.33 -19.70
C SER A 25 -28.50 5.56 -21.00
N GLU A 26 -29.68 5.70 -21.59
CA GLU A 26 -30.03 4.99 -22.84
C GLU A 26 -29.00 5.16 -23.98
N GLU A 27 -28.25 6.26 -23.98
CA GLU A 27 -27.29 6.61 -25.03
C GLU A 27 -25.88 6.03 -24.83
N ASN A 28 -25.55 5.53 -23.64
CA ASN A 28 -24.18 5.11 -23.28
C ASN A 28 -24.09 3.74 -22.59
N VAL A 29 -25.20 3.01 -22.47
CA VAL A 29 -25.16 1.63 -21.96
C VAL A 29 -24.51 0.68 -22.98
N PRO A 30 -23.73 -0.33 -22.53
CA PRO A 30 -23.10 -1.29 -23.42
C PRO A 30 -24.08 -2.01 -24.38
N PRO A 31 -23.68 -2.42 -25.59
CA PRO A 31 -24.61 -3.00 -26.57
C PRO A 31 -25.32 -4.28 -26.13
N TRP A 32 -24.70 -5.09 -25.27
CA TRP A 32 -25.33 -6.30 -24.71
C TRP A 32 -26.35 -5.96 -23.61
N VAL A 33 -26.16 -4.81 -22.96
CA VAL A 33 -27.11 -4.21 -22.03
C VAL A 33 -28.29 -3.64 -22.78
N ALA A 34 -28.05 -2.90 -23.88
CA ALA A 34 -29.09 -2.39 -24.77
C ALA A 34 -30.00 -3.50 -25.35
N ARG A 35 -29.51 -4.74 -25.45
CA ARG A 35 -30.36 -5.89 -25.82
C ARG A 35 -31.36 -6.28 -24.74
N ALA A 36 -31.07 -6.04 -23.46
CA ALA A 36 -32.03 -6.20 -22.35
C ALA A 36 -33.08 -5.07 -22.35
N PHE A 37 -32.68 -3.83 -22.72
CA PHE A 37 -33.62 -2.75 -23.02
C PHE A 37 -34.56 -3.07 -24.20
N GLY A 38 -34.14 -3.96 -25.11
CA GLY A 38 -34.77 -4.17 -26.41
C GLY A 38 -35.83 -5.27 -26.53
N LYS A 39 -36.21 -5.98 -25.46
CA LYS A 39 -37.27 -7.01 -25.53
C LYS A 39 -38.12 -7.06 -24.25
N GLU A 40 -38.99 -6.06 -24.06
CA GLU A 40 -40.42 -6.21 -23.68
C GLU A 40 -41.08 -4.96 -23.06
N SER A 41 -40.36 -3.88 -22.78
CA SER A 41 -40.92 -2.71 -22.07
C SER A 41 -40.85 -1.40 -22.83
N VAL A 42 -41.45 -1.33 -24.03
CA VAL A 42 -41.87 -0.03 -24.61
C VAL A 42 -43.28 -0.14 -25.19
N LYS A 43 -44.27 -0.32 -24.31
CA LYS A 43 -45.58 0.30 -24.55
C LYS A 43 -45.47 1.74 -24.03
N LYS A 44 -45.57 2.70 -24.95
CA LYS A 44 -45.56 4.14 -24.71
C LYS A 44 -46.36 4.49 -23.45
N GLY A 45 -45.65 4.87 -22.38
CA GLY A 45 -46.24 5.25 -21.09
C GLY A 45 -45.19 5.47 -20.01
N ASP A 46 -44.28 4.52 -19.83
CA ASP A 46 -43.34 4.51 -18.69
C ASP A 46 -41.90 4.31 -19.17
N ALA A 47 -41.25 5.39 -19.63
CA ALA A 47 -39.82 5.37 -19.99
C ALA A 47 -38.92 5.19 -18.76
N GLU A 48 -39.34 5.66 -17.58
CA GLU A 48 -38.58 5.49 -16.32
C GLU A 48 -38.58 4.03 -15.83
N GLY A 49 -39.68 3.29 -16.01
CA GLY A 49 -39.81 1.91 -15.52
C GLY A 49 -39.04 0.86 -16.33
N GLY A 50 -38.88 1.05 -17.64
CA GLY A 50 -38.09 0.16 -18.50
C GLY A 50 -36.59 0.26 -18.23
N VAL A 51 -36.14 1.47 -17.92
CA VAL A 51 -34.77 1.78 -17.51
C VAL A 51 -34.48 1.15 -16.15
N GLU A 52 -35.35 1.31 -15.14
CA GLU A 52 -35.19 0.66 -13.82
C GLU A 52 -35.13 -0.87 -13.87
N LEU A 53 -35.93 -1.52 -14.72
CA LEU A 53 -35.93 -2.98 -14.90
C LEU A 53 -34.63 -3.47 -15.57
N ALA A 54 -34.17 -2.79 -16.62
CA ALA A 54 -32.89 -3.10 -17.25
C ALA A 54 -31.69 -2.85 -16.32
N PHE A 55 -31.76 -1.79 -15.51
CA PHE A 55 -30.81 -1.56 -14.42
C PHE A 55 -30.84 -2.71 -13.41
N SER A 56 -32.01 -3.22 -13.02
CA SER A 56 -32.11 -4.35 -12.08
C SER A 56 -31.46 -5.63 -12.61
N GLU A 57 -31.52 -5.91 -13.91
CA GLU A 57 -30.83 -7.05 -14.54
C GLU A 57 -29.31 -6.83 -14.66
N LEU A 58 -28.85 -5.59 -14.86
CA LEU A 58 -27.42 -5.27 -14.83
C LEU A 58 -26.80 -5.32 -13.45
N LEU A 59 -27.56 -4.93 -12.45
CA LEU A 59 -27.24 -5.14 -11.05
C LEU A 59 -27.30 -6.64 -10.69
N ASN A 60 -27.68 -7.52 -11.62
CA ASN A 60 -27.63 -8.97 -11.46
C ASN A 60 -26.55 -9.63 -12.33
N VAL A 61 -25.63 -8.87 -12.95
CA VAL A 61 -24.46 -9.45 -13.62
C VAL A 61 -23.72 -10.37 -12.64
N PRO A 62 -23.62 -11.69 -12.93
CA PRO A 62 -23.20 -12.67 -11.95
C PRO A 62 -21.69 -12.67 -11.73
N LYS A 63 -20.91 -12.08 -12.65
CA LYS A 63 -19.44 -12.07 -12.61
C LYS A 63 -18.90 -10.64 -12.53
N PRO A 64 -18.12 -10.29 -11.49
CA PRO A 64 -17.54 -8.96 -11.31
C PRO A 64 -16.75 -8.45 -12.53
N GLN A 65 -16.10 -9.34 -13.29
CA GLN A 65 -15.32 -8.97 -14.49
C GLN A 65 -16.20 -8.41 -15.60
N GLU A 66 -17.34 -9.02 -15.88
CA GLU A 66 -18.27 -8.58 -16.92
C GLU A 66 -18.86 -7.22 -16.56
N PHE A 67 -19.13 -7.00 -15.26
CA PHE A 67 -19.59 -5.73 -14.75
C PHE A 67 -18.54 -4.62 -14.96
N LEU A 68 -17.27 -4.89 -14.62
CA LEU A 68 -16.19 -3.92 -14.78
C LEU A 68 -16.00 -3.51 -16.24
N TRP A 69 -16.07 -4.46 -17.19
CA TRP A 69 -16.01 -4.16 -18.61
C TRP A 69 -17.17 -3.28 -19.07
N ALA A 70 -18.40 -3.60 -18.66
CA ALA A 70 -19.56 -2.76 -18.97
C ALA A 70 -19.41 -1.33 -18.43
N PHE A 71 -18.89 -1.19 -17.20
CA PHE A 71 -18.64 0.11 -16.61
C PHE A 71 -17.60 0.91 -17.42
N VAL A 72 -16.52 0.27 -17.85
CA VAL A 72 -15.48 0.89 -18.67
C VAL A 72 -16.01 1.31 -20.04
N GLU A 73 -16.72 0.41 -20.73
CA GLU A 73 -17.32 0.69 -22.05
C GLU A 73 -18.27 1.90 -22.00
N ALA A 74 -19.11 1.98 -20.96
CA ALA A 74 -20.02 3.10 -20.80
C ALA A 74 -19.30 4.43 -20.54
N ALA A 75 -18.25 4.42 -19.70
CA ALA A 75 -17.46 5.62 -19.46
C ALA A 75 -16.73 6.10 -20.73
N VAL A 76 -16.19 5.16 -21.51
CA VAL A 76 -15.55 5.45 -22.81
C VAL A 76 -16.55 6.01 -23.81
N ALA A 77 -17.78 5.48 -23.86
CA ALA A 77 -18.86 6.02 -24.70
C ALA A 77 -19.20 7.48 -24.35
N MET A 78 -18.98 7.89 -23.10
CA MET A 78 -19.11 9.28 -22.66
C MET A 78 -17.84 10.13 -22.86
N ALA A 79 -16.84 9.63 -23.60
CA ALA A 79 -15.53 10.25 -23.75
C ALA A 79 -14.81 10.52 -22.41
N LYS A 80 -14.99 9.63 -21.41
CA LYS A 80 -14.30 9.67 -20.12
C LYS A 80 -13.35 8.47 -19.98
N ILE A 81 -12.32 8.64 -19.15
CA ILE A 81 -11.44 7.55 -18.72
C ILE A 81 -11.79 7.21 -17.26
N PRO A 82 -12.42 6.06 -16.99
CA PRO A 82 -12.71 5.63 -15.63
C PRO A 82 -11.41 5.40 -14.85
N THR A 83 -11.37 5.87 -13.61
CA THR A 83 -10.30 5.58 -12.65
C THR A 83 -10.89 4.77 -11.51
N MET A 84 -10.30 3.62 -11.22
CA MET A 84 -10.69 2.76 -10.10
C MET A 84 -9.57 2.72 -9.09
N ILE A 85 -9.92 2.94 -7.82
CA ILE A 85 -8.99 2.88 -6.69
C ILE A 85 -9.39 1.70 -5.83
N ILE A 86 -8.46 0.77 -5.62
CA ILE A 86 -8.66 -0.41 -4.79
C ILE A 86 -7.80 -0.23 -3.54
N ASP A 87 -8.49 0.03 -2.43
CA ASP A 87 -7.84 0.21 -1.14
C ASP A 87 -7.54 -1.12 -0.44
N GLU A 88 -6.42 -1.17 0.27
CA GLU A 88 -5.87 -2.39 0.90
C GLU A 88 -5.81 -3.59 -0.07
N ALA A 89 -5.34 -3.33 -1.30
CA ALA A 89 -5.27 -4.34 -2.36
C ALA A 89 -4.52 -5.59 -1.91
N ASN A 90 -3.46 -5.45 -1.10
CA ASN A 90 -2.67 -6.52 -0.49
C ASN A 90 -3.50 -7.62 0.18
N ILE A 91 -4.70 -7.33 0.72
CA ILE A 91 -5.58 -8.34 1.33
C ILE A 91 -6.08 -9.35 0.28
N ALA A 92 -6.36 -8.87 -0.93
CA ALA A 92 -6.87 -9.69 -2.03
C ALA A 92 -5.79 -10.56 -2.68
N PHE A 93 -4.51 -10.23 -2.47
CA PHE A 93 -3.39 -10.96 -3.06
C PHE A 93 -2.81 -12.02 -2.14
N PRO A 94 -2.10 -13.03 -2.69
CA PRO A 94 -1.42 -14.02 -1.88
C PRO A 94 -0.35 -13.38 -1.01
N ASN A 95 -0.23 -13.85 0.23
CA ASN A 95 0.78 -13.41 1.16
C ASN A 95 2.14 -14.01 0.77
N PRO A 96 3.18 -13.20 0.55
CA PRO A 96 4.51 -13.69 0.20
C PRO A 96 5.22 -14.50 1.31
N ASN A 97 4.64 -14.60 2.52
CA ASN A 97 5.22 -15.21 3.72
C ASN A 97 4.56 -16.52 4.20
N GLY A 98 3.50 -17.03 3.56
CA GLY A 98 2.68 -18.10 4.15
C GLY A 98 2.19 -19.18 3.21
N ASN A 99 2.39 -20.45 3.62
CA ASN A 99 1.62 -21.61 3.18
C ASN A 99 0.20 -21.49 3.76
N GLY A 100 -0.75 -21.00 2.97
CA GLY A 100 -2.13 -20.85 3.47
C GLY A 100 -3.11 -20.15 2.53
N ASP A 101 -2.63 -19.50 1.46
CA ASP A 101 -3.55 -19.02 0.44
C ASP A 101 -4.12 -20.19 -0.33
N SER A 102 -5.45 -20.28 -0.36
CA SER A 102 -6.14 -21.26 -1.19
C SER A 102 -5.82 -21.02 -2.66
N GLU A 103 -5.71 -22.09 -3.43
CA GLU A 103 -5.57 -22.03 -4.89
C GLU A 103 -6.66 -21.13 -5.52
N SER A 104 -7.86 -21.14 -4.94
CA SER A 104 -8.97 -20.27 -5.32
C SER A 104 -8.69 -18.77 -5.17
N LYS A 105 -7.97 -18.34 -4.13
CA LYS A 105 -7.60 -16.93 -3.92
C LYS A 105 -6.52 -16.50 -4.91
N ARG A 106 -5.52 -17.35 -5.13
CA ARG A 106 -4.47 -17.15 -6.15
C ARG A 106 -5.10 -16.98 -7.53
N ASP A 107 -6.01 -17.88 -7.90
CA ASP A 107 -6.73 -17.84 -9.17
C ASP A 107 -7.61 -16.59 -9.33
N ALA A 108 -8.29 -16.17 -8.26
CA ALA A 108 -9.08 -14.95 -8.27
C ALA A 108 -8.21 -13.70 -8.48
N ALA A 109 -7.08 -13.61 -7.78
CA ALA A 109 -6.11 -12.53 -7.93
C ALA A 109 -5.51 -12.48 -9.35
N LEU A 110 -5.14 -13.63 -9.92
CA LEU A 110 -4.67 -13.74 -11.30
C LEU A 110 -5.70 -13.24 -12.32
N ARG A 111 -6.96 -13.67 -12.16
CA ARG A 111 -8.06 -13.24 -13.02
C ARG A 111 -8.33 -11.74 -12.92
N ALA A 112 -8.29 -11.18 -11.70
CA ALA A 112 -8.45 -9.74 -11.49
C ALA A 112 -7.32 -8.95 -12.15
N LEU A 113 -6.05 -9.34 -11.93
CA LEU A 113 -4.90 -8.68 -12.56
C LEU A 113 -4.93 -8.75 -14.09
N ALA A 114 -5.24 -9.92 -14.66
CA ALA A 114 -5.37 -10.05 -16.11
C ALA A 114 -6.45 -9.10 -16.68
N THR A 115 -7.55 -8.95 -15.95
CA THR A 115 -8.62 -8.00 -16.31
C THR A 115 -8.12 -6.56 -16.27
N PHE A 116 -7.38 -6.18 -15.21
CA PHE A 116 -6.82 -4.84 -15.09
C PHE A 116 -5.80 -4.54 -16.19
N VAL A 117 -4.89 -5.47 -16.50
CA VAL A 117 -3.91 -5.30 -17.58
C VAL A 117 -4.58 -5.09 -18.93
N ALA A 118 -5.62 -5.87 -19.23
CA ALA A 118 -6.38 -5.72 -20.47
C ALA A 118 -7.05 -4.34 -20.57
N MET A 119 -7.62 -3.83 -19.47
CA MET A 119 -8.25 -2.51 -19.41
C MET A 119 -7.25 -1.33 -19.45
N THR A 120 -6.06 -1.50 -18.89
CA THR A 120 -5.07 -0.41 -18.77
C THR A 120 -4.02 -0.44 -19.87
N LYS A 121 -3.22 -1.51 -19.98
CA LYS A 121 -2.04 -1.56 -20.85
C LYS A 121 -2.40 -1.91 -22.29
N GLU A 122 -3.37 -2.79 -22.48
CA GLU A 122 -3.71 -3.31 -23.81
C GLU A 122 -4.71 -2.42 -24.54
N SER A 123 -5.78 -2.01 -23.86
CA SER A 123 -6.85 -1.18 -24.45
C SER A 123 -6.72 0.32 -24.17
N CYS A 124 -5.92 0.73 -23.16
CA CYS A 124 -5.81 2.13 -22.73
C CYS A 124 -7.16 2.78 -22.38
N GLN A 125 -8.11 2.00 -21.87
CA GLN A 125 -9.48 2.44 -21.62
C GLN A 125 -9.76 2.79 -20.16
N ALA A 126 -8.90 2.42 -19.21
CA ALA A 126 -9.07 2.71 -17.80
C ALA A 126 -7.75 3.04 -17.10
N SER A 127 -7.85 3.62 -15.91
CA SER A 127 -6.74 3.73 -14.94
C SER A 127 -7.08 2.95 -13.67
N ILE A 128 -6.15 2.12 -13.21
CA ILE A 128 -6.28 1.32 -11.98
C ILE A 128 -5.20 1.74 -11.00
N ILE A 129 -5.60 2.12 -9.79
CA ILE A 129 -4.71 2.45 -8.69
C ILE A 129 -4.92 1.41 -7.59
N LEU A 130 -3.85 0.70 -7.24
CA LEU A 130 -3.83 -0.25 -6.13
C LEU A 130 -3.10 0.41 -4.96
N THR A 131 -3.75 0.58 -3.82
CA THR A 131 -3.11 1.06 -2.59
C THR A 131 -2.91 -0.10 -1.63
N ALA A 132 -1.80 -0.08 -0.90
CA ALA A 132 -1.44 -1.09 0.08
C ALA A 132 -0.66 -0.44 1.23
N SER A 133 -0.95 -0.88 2.45
CA SER A 133 -0.25 -0.41 3.67
C SER A 133 1.03 -1.20 3.99
N ASP A 134 1.38 -2.19 3.16
CA ASP A 134 2.54 -3.08 3.34
C ASP A 134 3.50 -2.97 2.16
N PHE A 135 4.78 -2.72 2.46
CA PHE A 135 5.86 -2.68 1.47
C PHE A 135 6.20 -4.06 0.87
N ALA A 136 5.69 -5.15 1.44
CA ALA A 136 5.80 -6.49 0.88
C ALA A 136 4.89 -6.70 -0.35
N PHE A 137 3.92 -5.81 -0.60
CA PHE A 137 2.91 -5.98 -1.64
C PHE A 137 3.48 -6.27 -3.05
N PRO A 138 4.53 -5.55 -3.53
CA PRO A 138 5.14 -5.85 -4.82
C PRO A 138 5.69 -7.28 -4.94
N TYR A 139 6.18 -7.87 -3.84
CA TYR A 139 6.66 -9.25 -3.82
C TYR A 139 5.51 -10.27 -3.87
N GLY A 140 4.33 -9.92 -3.36
CA GLY A 140 3.12 -10.74 -3.55
C GLY A 140 2.77 -10.88 -5.03
N LEU A 141 2.90 -9.81 -5.81
CA LEU A 141 2.68 -9.81 -7.25
C LEU A 141 3.71 -10.65 -8.01
N GLU A 142 4.97 -10.66 -7.56
CA GLU A 142 6.02 -11.53 -8.10
C GLU A 142 5.64 -13.01 -7.99
N THR A 143 5.04 -13.43 -6.87
CA THR A 143 4.59 -14.83 -6.70
C THR A 143 3.50 -15.25 -7.69
N LEU A 144 2.81 -14.27 -8.28
CA LEU A 144 1.80 -14.45 -9.33
C LEU A 144 2.38 -14.43 -10.74
N GLY A 145 3.70 -14.31 -10.91
CA GLY A 145 4.38 -14.29 -12.21
C GLY A 145 4.38 -12.92 -12.87
N PHE A 146 4.03 -11.86 -12.15
CA PHE A 146 4.16 -10.48 -12.64
C PHE A 146 5.55 -9.93 -12.29
N ASN A 147 6.23 -9.32 -13.26
CA ASN A 147 7.50 -8.65 -12.97
C ASN A 147 7.23 -7.44 -12.05
N LYS A 148 7.78 -7.51 -10.82
CA LYS A 148 7.66 -6.50 -9.76
C LYS A 148 8.08 -5.08 -10.16
N TYR A 149 8.87 -4.92 -11.24
CA TYR A 149 9.38 -3.62 -11.68
C TYR A 149 8.85 -3.16 -13.05
N ASP A 150 8.41 -4.06 -13.95
CA ASP A 150 7.84 -3.67 -15.26
C ASP A 150 6.30 -3.53 -15.24
N ALA A 151 5.64 -4.15 -14.25
CA ALA A 151 4.18 -4.22 -14.25
C ALA A 151 3.50 -2.93 -13.73
N LEU A 152 4.14 -2.23 -12.77
CA LEU A 152 3.50 -1.16 -12.00
C LEU A 152 4.34 0.12 -11.97
N LYS A 153 3.68 1.26 -12.19
CA LYS A 153 4.22 2.57 -11.80
C LYS A 153 4.02 2.71 -10.29
N THR A 154 5.07 2.53 -9.52
CA THR A 154 5.00 2.59 -8.05
C THR A 154 5.06 4.03 -7.55
N ILE A 155 4.13 4.36 -6.65
CA ILE A 155 4.13 5.61 -5.88
C ILE A 155 4.32 5.24 -4.41
N VAL A 156 5.32 5.81 -3.76
CA VAL A 156 5.51 5.69 -2.30
C VAL A 156 5.10 6.98 -1.64
N ILE A 157 4.11 6.88 -0.76
CA ILE A 157 3.60 7.99 0.06
C ILE A 157 4.32 7.94 1.41
N PRO A 158 5.17 8.93 1.73
CA PRO A 158 5.90 8.94 3.00
C PRO A 158 5.01 9.35 4.18
N GLU A 159 5.59 9.28 5.36
CA GLU A 159 5.00 9.82 6.59
C GLU A 159 4.79 11.34 6.50
N VAL A 160 3.94 11.88 7.38
CA VAL A 160 3.70 13.33 7.47
C VAL A 160 5.00 14.05 7.83
N GLU A 161 5.30 15.14 7.13
CA GLU A 161 6.48 15.96 7.42
C GLU A 161 6.45 16.56 8.83
N ARG A 162 7.62 16.97 9.32
CA ARG A 162 7.83 17.45 10.69
C ARG A 162 6.82 18.50 11.12
N ASP A 163 6.78 19.65 10.46
CA ASP A 163 6.02 20.78 10.97
C ASP A 163 4.50 20.51 10.98
N PRO A 164 3.88 19.96 9.91
CA PRO A 164 2.48 19.54 9.95
C PRO A 164 2.19 18.49 11.03
N MET A 165 3.11 17.55 11.26
CA MET A 165 2.95 16.54 12.30
C MET A 165 3.01 17.15 13.70
N LEU A 166 3.96 18.07 13.95
CA LEU A 166 4.07 18.75 15.24
C LEU A 166 2.85 19.62 15.53
N ASP A 167 2.27 20.26 14.52
CA ASP A 167 1.03 21.03 14.65
C ASP A 167 -0.14 20.12 15.02
N LEU A 168 -0.26 18.96 14.37
CA LEU A 168 -1.26 17.94 14.70
C LEU A 168 -1.11 17.41 16.14
N LEU A 169 0.11 17.07 16.56
CA LEU A 169 0.40 16.59 17.91
C LEU A 169 0.08 17.66 18.97
N THR A 170 0.36 18.92 18.66
CA THR A 170 0.01 20.06 19.53
C THR A 170 -1.52 20.25 19.59
N GLU A 171 -2.23 20.09 18.48
CA GLU A 171 -3.71 20.10 18.44
C GLU A 171 -4.30 18.96 19.29
N TRP A 172 -3.62 17.81 19.36
CA TRP A 172 -3.98 16.69 20.24
C TRP A 172 -3.64 16.92 21.71
N GLY A 173 -3.06 18.08 22.06
CA GLY A 173 -2.82 18.50 23.43
C GLY A 173 -1.42 18.20 23.99
N LEU A 174 -0.48 17.75 23.14
CA LEU A 174 0.92 17.62 23.56
C LEU A 174 1.59 19.00 23.62
N PRO A 175 2.32 19.33 24.70
CA PRO A 175 3.24 20.46 24.72
C PRO A 175 4.26 20.36 23.58
N ARG A 176 4.74 21.51 23.06
CA ARG A 176 5.57 21.55 21.85
C ARG A 176 6.87 20.74 21.98
N ASP A 177 7.54 20.83 23.13
CA ASP A 177 8.73 20.05 23.46
C ASP A 177 8.46 18.54 23.44
N VAL A 178 7.35 18.11 24.05
CA VAL A 178 6.91 16.70 24.02
C VAL A 178 6.53 16.25 22.61
N ALA A 179 5.86 17.10 21.82
CA ALA A 179 5.53 16.82 20.43
C ALA A 179 6.80 16.61 19.59
N GLU A 180 7.86 17.39 19.84
CA GLU A 180 9.15 17.23 19.17
C GLU A 180 9.82 15.89 19.52
N GLU A 181 9.82 15.49 20.79
CA GLU A 181 10.31 14.17 21.19
C GLU A 181 9.49 13.04 20.55
N PHE A 182 8.16 13.17 20.53
CA PHE A 182 7.28 12.21 19.88
C PHE A 182 7.59 12.08 18.38
N TYR A 183 7.75 13.19 17.67
CA TYR A 183 8.12 13.14 16.25
C TYR A 183 9.50 12.51 16.04
N MET A 184 10.48 12.81 16.89
CA MET A 184 11.81 12.23 16.79
C MET A 184 11.82 10.70 16.94
N ILE A 185 10.92 10.16 17.75
CA ILE A 185 10.81 8.72 18.01
C ILE A 185 9.87 8.02 17.02
N PHE A 186 8.65 8.53 16.84
CA PHE A 186 7.58 7.89 16.09
C PHE A 186 7.45 8.37 14.65
N GLY A 187 8.12 9.47 14.29
CA GLY A 187 8.03 10.08 12.97
C GLY A 187 6.69 10.73 12.69
N GLY A 188 6.35 10.77 11.40
CA GLY A 188 5.08 11.32 10.89
C GLY A 188 3.96 10.30 10.75
N ASN A 189 4.05 9.13 11.37
CA ASN A 189 2.98 8.13 11.30
C ASN A 189 1.85 8.51 12.27
N ILE A 190 0.75 9.04 11.72
CA ILE A 190 -0.41 9.51 12.48
C ILE A 190 -0.97 8.41 13.39
N LEU A 191 -1.20 7.21 12.84
CA LEU A 191 -1.80 6.10 13.59
C LEU A 191 -0.88 5.63 14.73
N LEU A 192 0.41 5.52 14.46
CA LEU A 192 1.39 5.11 15.46
C LEU A 192 1.53 6.15 16.58
N CYS A 193 1.57 7.45 16.23
CA CYS A 193 1.61 8.52 17.22
C CYS A 193 0.34 8.50 18.09
N GLN A 194 -0.83 8.28 17.49
CA GLN A 194 -2.07 8.11 18.25
C GLN A 194 -1.97 6.91 19.21
N GLN A 195 -1.52 5.75 18.74
CA GLN A 195 -1.33 4.56 19.59
C GLN A 195 -0.32 4.79 20.72
N ALA A 196 0.75 5.53 20.46
CA ALA A 196 1.75 5.90 21.46
C ALA A 196 1.14 6.80 22.56
N ILE A 197 0.35 7.80 22.17
CA ILE A 197 -0.36 8.69 23.09
C ILE A 197 -1.37 7.90 23.92
N ASP A 198 -2.17 7.05 23.29
CA ASP A 198 -3.17 6.22 23.98
C ASP A 198 -2.51 5.31 25.04
N LYS A 199 -1.39 4.65 24.68
CA LYS A 199 -0.60 3.84 25.62
C LYS A 199 -0.02 4.66 26.77
N LEU A 200 0.53 5.84 26.47
CA LEU A 200 1.08 6.72 27.49
C LEU A 200 -0.02 7.16 28.47
N LEU A 201 -1.19 7.55 27.97
CA LEU A 201 -2.34 7.94 28.80
C LEU A 201 -2.83 6.80 29.67
N GLU A 202 -2.93 5.59 29.13
CA GLU A 202 -3.29 4.38 29.89
C GLU A 202 -2.31 4.14 31.04
N GLN A 203 -1.01 4.18 30.79
CA GLN A 203 0.01 3.97 31.82
C GLN A 203 0.02 5.08 32.88
N LEU A 204 -0.23 6.33 32.49
CA LEU A 204 -0.39 7.45 33.42
C LEU A 204 -1.61 7.24 34.33
N GLN A 205 -2.74 6.77 33.80
CA GLN A 205 -3.94 6.47 34.57
C GLN A 205 -3.72 5.31 35.56
N LEU A 206 -2.92 4.32 35.18
CA LEU A 206 -2.56 3.19 36.03
C LEU A 206 -1.45 3.53 37.06
N GLY A 207 -0.90 4.76 37.05
CA GLY A 207 0.19 5.17 37.92
C GLY A 207 1.55 4.56 37.56
N ALA A 208 1.67 3.93 36.39
CA ALA A 208 2.87 3.24 35.91
C ALA A 208 3.75 4.17 35.04
N LYS A 209 4.11 5.35 35.57
CA LYS A 209 4.76 6.43 34.81
C LYS A 209 6.07 6.03 34.12
N ASP A 210 6.82 5.09 34.71
CA ASP A 210 8.12 4.64 34.20
C ASP A 210 8.01 3.41 33.27
N SER A 211 6.79 2.97 32.93
CA SER A 211 6.56 1.76 32.14
C SER A 211 6.40 2.02 30.64
N PHE A 212 6.42 3.28 30.20
CA PHE A 212 6.32 3.64 28.79
C PHE A 212 7.63 3.36 28.08
N ASP A 213 7.68 2.26 27.32
CA ASP A 213 8.77 1.97 26.41
C ASP A 213 8.36 2.43 24.99
N PRO A 214 8.92 3.55 24.49
CA PRO A 214 8.57 4.05 23.17
C PRO A 214 8.87 3.04 22.07
N PHE A 215 9.86 2.16 22.23
CA PHE A 215 10.26 1.18 21.21
C PHE A 215 9.42 -0.12 21.24
N ARG A 216 8.40 -0.19 22.12
CA ARG A 216 7.43 -1.29 22.21
C ARG A 216 5.99 -0.86 21.92
N VAL A 217 5.79 0.31 21.31
CA VAL A 217 4.46 0.77 20.90
C VAL A 217 3.91 -0.13 19.79
N ARG A 218 4.74 -0.53 18.83
CA ARG A 218 4.40 -1.51 17.78
C ARG A 218 5.35 -2.69 17.84
N GLY A 219 4.82 -3.89 17.56
CA GLY A 219 5.59 -5.13 17.54
C GLY A 219 6.78 -5.06 16.59
N THR A 220 7.94 -5.45 17.09
CA THR A 220 9.21 -5.57 16.36
C THR A 220 9.65 -7.03 16.29
N GLU A 221 8.70 -7.96 16.36
CA GLU A 221 8.98 -9.39 16.43
C GLU A 221 9.84 -9.85 15.25
N GLY A 222 10.94 -10.53 15.55
CA GLY A 222 11.87 -11.04 14.55
C GLY A 222 12.90 -10.02 14.05
N LEU A 223 12.82 -8.74 14.41
CA LEU A 223 13.83 -7.73 14.05
C LEU A 223 15.21 -8.06 14.64
N ALA A 224 15.26 -8.48 15.91
CA ALA A 224 16.50 -8.93 16.56
C ALA A 224 17.15 -10.12 15.83
N GLY A 225 16.34 -11.00 15.23
CA GLY A 225 16.85 -12.11 14.41
C GLY A 225 17.48 -11.61 13.11
N LEU A 226 16.85 -10.63 12.46
CA LEU A 226 17.40 -10.01 11.25
C LEU A 226 18.69 -9.23 11.53
N ALA A 227 18.78 -8.54 12.67
CA ALA A 227 19.99 -7.79 13.04
C ALA A 227 21.23 -8.71 13.19
N LYS A 228 21.00 -10.00 13.48
CA LYS A 228 22.06 -11.01 13.63
C LYS A 228 22.31 -11.84 12.36
N ASP A 229 21.40 -11.78 11.39
CA ASP A 229 21.50 -12.55 10.15
C ASP A 229 22.51 -11.86 9.20
N PRO A 230 23.59 -12.55 8.78
CA PRO A 230 24.58 -11.99 7.86
C PRO A 230 23.99 -11.43 6.56
N LEU A 231 22.86 -11.98 6.08
CA LEU A 231 22.21 -11.53 4.86
C LEU A 231 21.51 -10.17 5.01
N THR A 232 21.01 -9.86 6.20
CA THR A 232 20.23 -8.64 6.44
C THR A 232 20.97 -7.60 7.27
N ARG A 233 22.06 -7.99 7.95
CA ARG A 233 22.81 -7.14 8.87
C ARG A 233 23.31 -5.84 8.24
N GLU A 234 24.02 -5.94 7.11
CA GLU A 234 24.58 -4.76 6.44
C GLU A 234 23.48 -3.76 6.03
N HIS A 235 22.35 -4.27 5.52
CA HIS A 235 21.20 -3.44 5.20
C HIS A 235 20.64 -2.73 6.44
N LEU A 236 20.50 -3.43 7.56
CA LEU A 236 20.00 -2.84 8.81
C LEU A 236 20.97 -1.79 9.39
N GLU A 237 22.27 -2.05 9.32
CA GLU A 237 23.32 -1.08 9.73
C GLU A 237 23.27 0.19 8.87
N ASN A 238 23.09 0.05 7.55
CA ASN A 238 22.90 1.20 6.66
C ASN A 238 21.59 1.95 6.94
N LEU A 239 20.47 1.24 7.11
CA LEU A 239 19.19 1.85 7.48
C LEU A 239 19.29 2.63 8.79
N ALA A 240 19.96 2.07 9.80
CA ALA A 240 20.24 2.75 11.06
C ALA A 240 21.05 4.04 10.82
N ARG A 241 22.19 3.93 10.16
CA ARG A 241 23.15 5.03 9.98
C ARG A 241 22.58 6.17 9.13
N GLN A 242 22.14 5.89 7.91
CA GLN A 242 21.81 6.92 6.91
C GLN A 242 20.34 6.94 6.48
N GLY A 243 19.54 5.96 6.92
CA GLY A 243 18.10 5.93 6.61
C GLY A 243 17.76 5.28 5.27
N TRP A 244 18.74 4.70 4.59
CA TRP A 244 18.56 3.91 3.36
C TRP A 244 19.75 2.96 3.17
N SER A 245 19.59 1.92 2.37
CA SER A 245 20.69 1.01 2.00
C SER A 245 20.69 0.77 0.49
N PRO A 246 21.84 0.84 -0.19
CA PRO A 246 21.93 0.42 -1.59
C PRO A 246 21.64 -1.07 -1.70
N ILE A 247 21.05 -1.49 -2.82
CA ILE A 247 20.87 -2.90 -3.19
C ILE A 247 21.75 -3.16 -4.41
N GLU A 248 22.61 -4.17 -4.31
CA GLU A 248 23.50 -4.53 -5.42
C GLU A 248 22.70 -5.03 -6.63
N GLU A 249 23.12 -4.63 -7.83
CA GLU A 249 22.50 -5.11 -9.06
C GLU A 249 22.69 -6.63 -9.23
N GLY A 250 21.63 -7.29 -9.69
CA GLY A 250 21.61 -8.71 -10.02
C GLY A 250 20.87 -8.94 -11.34
N SER A 251 21.02 -10.13 -11.92
CA SER A 251 20.24 -10.50 -13.10
C SER A 251 18.85 -10.98 -12.71
N ALA A 252 17.89 -10.94 -13.64
CA ALA A 252 16.55 -11.50 -13.45
C ALA A 252 16.59 -13.00 -13.08
N ASP A 253 17.63 -13.72 -13.52
CA ASP A 253 17.79 -15.17 -13.35
C ASP A 253 18.51 -15.57 -12.06
N ARG A 254 19.22 -14.63 -11.39
CA ARG A 254 19.98 -14.92 -10.18
C ARG A 254 20.03 -13.72 -9.23
N GLU A 255 19.30 -13.88 -8.13
CA GLU A 255 19.27 -12.93 -7.02
C GLU A 255 20.62 -12.91 -6.28
N THR A 256 21.19 -11.71 -6.05
CA THR A 256 22.38 -11.51 -5.21
C THR A 256 22.05 -11.68 -3.72
N GLU A 257 23.06 -11.85 -2.87
CA GLU A 257 22.83 -11.90 -1.42
C GLU A 257 22.26 -10.58 -0.89
N SER A 258 22.68 -9.43 -1.44
CA SER A 258 22.08 -8.13 -1.12
C SER A 258 20.58 -8.08 -1.47
N GLN A 259 20.20 -8.52 -2.67
CA GLN A 259 18.78 -8.57 -3.06
C GLN A 259 17.96 -9.51 -2.16
N LYS A 260 18.51 -10.67 -1.79
CA LYS A 260 17.86 -11.59 -0.83
C LYS A 260 17.68 -10.92 0.53
N GLY A 261 18.71 -10.26 1.05
CA GLY A 261 18.68 -9.53 2.31
C GLY A 261 17.59 -8.46 2.32
N ALA A 262 17.59 -7.57 1.33
CA ALA A 262 16.57 -6.54 1.17
C ALA A 262 15.16 -7.13 1.08
N ARG A 263 14.97 -8.22 0.32
CA ARG A 263 13.68 -8.92 0.23
C ARG A 263 13.23 -9.48 1.58
N ILE A 264 14.13 -10.09 2.36
CA ILE A 264 13.78 -10.63 3.69
C ILE A 264 13.28 -9.51 4.61
N ILE A 265 13.96 -8.37 4.62
CA ILE A 265 13.56 -7.19 5.41
C ILE A 265 12.20 -6.66 4.94
N ALA A 266 12.02 -6.52 3.63
CA ALA A 266 10.77 -6.00 3.06
C ALA A 266 9.58 -6.93 3.27
N LYS A 267 9.78 -8.25 3.15
CA LYS A 267 8.75 -9.26 3.43
C LYS A 267 8.28 -9.22 4.89
N LYS A 268 9.14 -8.84 5.84
CA LYS A 268 8.74 -8.62 7.24
C LYS A 268 8.19 -7.23 7.51
N ASN A 269 7.98 -6.42 6.46
CA ASN A 269 7.49 -5.04 6.53
C ASN A 269 8.34 -4.12 7.42
N PHE A 270 9.64 -4.41 7.53
CA PHE A 270 10.59 -3.53 8.22
C PHE A 270 11.20 -2.48 7.28
N GLY A 271 11.07 -2.68 5.97
CA GLY A 271 11.54 -1.76 4.94
C GLY A 271 10.78 -1.95 3.63
N GLY A 272 11.05 -1.08 2.67
CA GLY A 272 10.52 -1.14 1.32
C GLY A 272 11.62 -0.96 0.29
N VAL A 273 11.54 -1.72 -0.80
CA VAL A 273 12.47 -1.57 -1.93
C VAL A 273 11.88 -0.59 -2.93
N ILE A 274 12.62 0.46 -3.23
CA ILE A 274 12.29 1.45 -4.25
C ILE A 274 13.39 1.50 -5.31
N ASN A 275 13.03 1.91 -6.52
CA ASN A 275 13.97 2.12 -7.61
C ASN A 275 14.04 3.62 -8.00
N SER A 276 14.99 3.98 -8.84
CA SER A 276 15.18 5.36 -9.31
C SER A 276 13.95 5.93 -10.03
N GLU A 277 13.14 5.07 -10.65
CA GLU A 277 11.89 5.41 -11.36
C GLU A 277 10.68 5.52 -10.43
N THR A 278 10.81 5.11 -9.16
CA THR A 278 9.72 5.16 -8.19
C THR A 278 9.36 6.62 -7.93
N THR A 279 8.08 6.93 -8.07
CA THR A 279 7.57 8.24 -7.69
C THR A 279 7.51 8.30 -6.18
N THR A 280 8.23 9.23 -5.58
CA THR A 280 8.26 9.44 -4.14
C THR A 280 7.95 10.90 -3.85
N PHE A 281 7.37 11.16 -2.69
CA PHE A 281 7.20 12.52 -2.15
C PHE A 281 8.21 12.78 -1.03
N LEU A 282 9.37 12.12 -1.08
CA LEU A 282 10.47 12.33 -0.15
C LEU A 282 11.15 13.66 -0.46
N ASP A 283 11.91 14.17 0.51
CA ASP A 283 12.84 15.27 0.29
C ASP A 283 13.73 14.99 -0.93
N GLN A 284 13.84 15.97 -1.83
CA GLN A 284 14.59 15.80 -3.07
C GLN A 284 16.07 15.56 -2.80
N GLY A 285 16.64 16.17 -1.76
CA GLY A 285 18.02 15.94 -1.35
C GLY A 285 18.25 14.49 -0.90
N LEU A 286 17.30 13.91 -0.18
CA LEU A 286 17.36 12.49 0.20
C LEU A 286 17.27 11.56 -1.02
N LYS A 287 16.43 11.88 -2.00
CA LYS A 287 16.34 11.12 -3.25
C LYS A 287 17.64 11.20 -4.05
N ASP A 288 18.23 12.40 -4.13
CA ASP A 288 19.49 12.63 -4.84
C ASP A 288 20.66 11.90 -4.14
N ASP A 289 20.67 11.83 -2.81
CA ASP A 289 21.64 11.07 -2.03
C ASP A 289 21.56 9.56 -2.32
N MET A 290 20.35 8.99 -2.24
CA MET A 290 20.07 7.56 -2.49
C MET A 290 20.54 7.09 -3.87
N PHE A 291 20.39 7.93 -4.89
CA PHE A 291 20.68 7.59 -6.29
C PHE A 291 21.84 8.43 -6.88
N SER A 292 22.68 8.98 -6.00
CA SER A 292 23.86 9.78 -6.39
C SER A 292 24.86 8.96 -7.22
N ASN A 293 25.00 7.67 -6.90
CA ASN A 293 25.72 6.73 -7.73
C ASN A 293 24.82 6.22 -8.87
N ARG A 294 25.22 6.49 -10.12
CA ARG A 294 24.49 6.08 -11.32
C ARG A 294 24.34 4.56 -11.48
N SER A 295 25.15 3.75 -10.81
CA SER A 295 25.00 2.29 -10.79
C SER A 295 24.00 1.79 -9.75
N THR A 296 23.50 2.65 -8.87
CA THR A 296 22.47 2.28 -7.89
C THR A 296 21.12 2.43 -8.54
N THR A 297 20.51 1.31 -8.93
CA THR A 297 19.15 1.29 -9.51
C THR A 297 18.07 1.03 -8.48
N GLN A 298 18.43 0.46 -7.33
CA GLN A 298 17.51 0.10 -6.25
C GLN A 298 18.09 0.41 -4.87
N VAL A 299 17.23 0.82 -3.95
CA VAL A 299 17.56 1.05 -2.54
C VAL A 299 16.48 0.47 -1.64
N LEU A 300 16.88 0.06 -0.44
CA LEU A 300 16.00 -0.29 0.66
C LEU A 300 15.83 0.94 1.55
N ILE A 301 14.58 1.29 1.87
CA ILE A 301 14.22 2.35 2.83
C ILE A 301 13.49 1.73 4.03
N PRO A 302 13.52 2.36 5.23
CA PRO A 302 12.75 1.88 6.37
C PRO A 302 11.26 2.12 6.09
N ALA A 303 10.39 1.23 6.59
CA ALA A 303 8.95 1.37 6.34
C ALA A 303 8.33 2.58 7.08
N THR A 304 8.95 3.01 8.19
CA THR A 304 8.59 4.21 8.97
C THR A 304 9.83 4.77 9.65
N SER A 305 9.81 6.04 10.05
CA SER A 305 10.87 6.61 10.89
C SER A 305 10.96 5.91 12.24
N TYR A 306 9.81 5.49 12.80
CA TYR A 306 9.77 4.64 13.99
C TYR A 306 10.56 3.35 13.81
N LEU A 307 10.31 2.62 12.72
CA LEU A 307 11.02 1.37 12.46
C LEU A 307 12.51 1.60 12.27
N ARG A 308 12.93 2.71 11.65
CA ARG A 308 14.33 3.10 11.60
C ARG A 308 14.93 3.25 13.00
N ASN A 309 14.20 3.88 13.92
CA ASN A 309 14.65 4.06 15.30
C ASN A 309 14.70 2.73 16.06
N CYS A 310 13.73 1.83 15.87
CA CYS A 310 13.81 0.47 16.39
C CYS A 310 15.03 -0.29 15.82
N ILE A 311 15.28 -0.19 14.51
CA ILE A 311 16.43 -0.82 13.85
C ILE A 311 17.73 -0.34 14.50
N LYS A 312 17.91 0.97 14.73
CA LYS A 312 19.07 1.52 15.45
C LYS A 312 19.27 0.83 16.80
N VAL A 313 18.24 0.78 17.63
CA VAL A 313 18.32 0.15 18.97
C VAL A 313 18.79 -1.31 18.89
N TYR A 314 18.30 -2.08 17.93
CA TYR A 314 18.71 -3.48 17.78
C TYR A 314 20.10 -3.66 17.17
N VAL A 315 20.49 -2.81 16.23
CA VAL A 315 21.84 -2.82 15.64
C VAL A 315 22.87 -2.47 16.71
N ASP A 316 22.66 -1.39 17.45
CA ASP A 316 23.55 -0.94 18.52
C ASP A 316 23.68 -1.99 19.63
N ALA A 317 22.58 -2.68 19.97
CA ALA A 317 22.60 -3.79 20.94
C ALA A 317 23.32 -5.06 20.43
N CYS A 318 23.57 -5.17 19.12
CA CYS A 318 24.30 -6.27 18.49
C CYS A 318 25.75 -5.90 18.13
N GLU A 319 26.18 -4.67 18.41
CA GLU A 319 27.60 -4.32 18.37
C GLU A 319 28.32 -5.06 19.50
N PRO A 320 29.44 -5.76 19.23
CA PRO A 320 30.23 -6.36 20.29
C PRO A 320 30.65 -5.24 21.24
N SER A 321 30.32 -5.39 22.53
CA SER A 321 30.76 -4.44 23.54
C SER A 321 32.27 -4.22 23.38
N SER A 322 32.74 -2.97 23.43
CA SER A 322 34.16 -2.62 23.26
C SER A 322 35.12 -3.33 24.22
N LEU A 323 34.60 -4.09 25.18
CA LEU A 323 35.34 -4.99 26.07
C LEU A 323 35.73 -6.33 25.41
N GLU A 324 34.96 -6.82 24.43
CA GLU A 324 35.27 -8.09 23.73
C GLU A 324 36.27 -7.89 22.56
N ALA A 325 36.38 -6.68 22.02
CA ALA A 325 37.35 -6.34 20.97
C ALA A 325 38.77 -6.07 21.50
N MET A 326 38.98 -6.15 22.82
CA MET A 326 40.27 -5.94 23.49
C MET A 326 40.85 -7.21 24.15
N CYS A 327 40.31 -8.39 23.85
CA CYS A 327 40.83 -9.70 24.26
C CYS A 327 41.25 -10.52 23.03
#